data_AF-A0A452YCA4-F1
#
_entry.id   AF-A0A452YCA4-F1
#
_cell.length_a   1.000
_cell.length_b   1.000
_cell.length_c   1.000
_cell.angle_alpha   90.00
_cell.angle_beta   90.00
_cell.angle_gamma   90.00
#
_symmetry.space_group_name_H-M   'P 1'
#
loop_
_entity.id
_entity.type
_entity.pdbx_description
1 polymer ?
#
loop_
_entity_poly.entity_id
_entity_poly.type
_entity_poly.pdbx_seq_one_letter_code
_entity_poly.pdbx_strand_id
1 'polypeptide(L)'
;NRLKHILSIDFQQVALPEEKVEELVAEFHYVESKAAEAQESLEKESLEKIEAEVRLELSERLQGDALDLAVSIEMEQFKKEWSTELDDLEIRSAVLLEGAKTSFGSSNWASVYLANTPQEAAALGLQFPGVDEVEEIAEVDGAVDDIKCVDEIELSEEQRRKYRK
;
A
#
# COMPACT_ATOMS: atom_id res chain seq x y z
N ASN A 1 -17.22 -19.60 -40.22
CA ASN A 1 -16.41 -20.58 -39.45
C ASN A 1 -14.95 -20.17 -39.20
N ARG A 2 -14.56 -18.90 -39.39
CA ARG A 2 -13.20 -18.39 -39.09
C ARG A 2 -13.11 -17.58 -37.78
N LEU A 3 -14.24 -17.09 -37.28
CA LEU A 3 -14.30 -16.28 -36.06
C LEU A 3 -14.22 -17.12 -34.76
N LYS A 4 -14.56 -18.42 -34.83
CA LYS A 4 -14.42 -19.33 -33.68
C LYS A 4 -12.96 -19.70 -33.37
N HIS A 5 -12.04 -19.58 -34.35
CA HIS A 5 -10.63 -19.90 -34.15
C HIS A 5 -9.80 -18.74 -33.59
N ILE A 6 -10.28 -17.49 -33.68
CA ILE A 6 -9.52 -16.31 -33.21
C ILE A 6 -9.73 -16.07 -31.71
N LEU A 7 -10.85 -16.53 -31.15
CA LEU A 7 -11.14 -16.42 -29.71
C LEU A 7 -10.53 -17.55 -28.85
N SER A 8 -9.84 -18.51 -29.47
CA SER A 8 -9.10 -19.58 -28.78
C SER A 8 -7.62 -19.24 -28.70
N ILE A 9 -7.27 -17.96 -28.53
CA ILE A 9 -5.96 -17.62 -27.99
C ILE A 9 -6.10 -17.89 -26.49
N ASP A 10 -5.86 -19.15 -26.13
CA ASP A 10 -5.69 -19.56 -24.75
C ASP A 10 -4.57 -18.68 -24.16
N PHE A 11 -4.96 -17.69 -23.38
CA PHE A 11 -4.05 -17.05 -22.45
C PHE A 11 -3.76 -18.13 -21.40
N GLN A 12 -2.82 -19.03 -21.72
CA GLN A 12 -2.35 -20.05 -20.80
C GLN A 12 -1.68 -19.31 -19.64
N GLN A 13 -2.46 -19.03 -18.58
CA GLN A 13 -1.89 -18.92 -17.24
C GLN A 13 -1.34 -20.31 -16.91
N VAL A 14 -0.09 -20.54 -17.27
CA VAL A 14 0.64 -21.72 -16.83
C VAL A 14 0.84 -21.54 -15.34
N ALA A 15 0.00 -22.20 -14.55
CA ALA A 15 0.21 -22.31 -13.12
C ALA A 15 1.59 -22.94 -12.90
N LEU A 16 2.42 -22.29 -12.08
CA LEU A 16 3.70 -22.86 -11.68
C LEU A 16 3.42 -24.20 -10.98
N PRO A 17 4.19 -25.25 -11.29
CA PRO A 17 4.05 -26.51 -10.57
C PRO A 17 4.41 -26.28 -9.10
N GLU A 18 3.71 -26.97 -8.19
CA GLU A 18 3.84 -26.79 -6.74
C GLU A 18 5.30 -26.87 -6.27
N GLU A 19 6.09 -27.79 -6.83
CA GLU A 19 7.52 -27.93 -6.55
C GLU A 19 8.32 -26.65 -6.79
N LYS A 20 7.98 -25.88 -7.84
CA LYS A 20 8.65 -24.60 -8.15
C LYS A 20 8.20 -23.48 -7.21
N VAL A 21 6.97 -23.55 -6.71
CA VAL A 21 6.47 -22.62 -5.69
C VAL A 21 7.17 -22.89 -4.36
N GLU A 22 7.29 -24.15 -3.96
CA GLU A 22 8.01 -24.56 -2.74
C GLU A 22 9.50 -24.18 -2.80
N GLU A 23 10.16 -24.40 -3.94
CA GLU A 23 11.56 -23.99 -4.17
C GLU A 23 11.72 -22.47 -4.01
N LEU A 24 10.81 -21.69 -4.61
CA LEU A 24 10.83 -20.23 -4.54
C LEU A 24 10.57 -19.72 -3.10
N VAL A 25 9.64 -20.35 -2.37
CA VAL A 25 9.37 -20.02 -0.96
C VAL A 25 10.59 -20.32 -0.09
N ALA A 26 11.27 -21.44 -0.32
CA ALA A 26 12.50 -21.79 0.40
C ALA A 26 13.63 -20.78 0.10
N GLU A 27 13.77 -20.35 -1.16
CA GLU A 27 14.73 -19.30 -1.53
C GLU A 27 14.39 -17.96 -0.86
N PHE A 28 13.12 -17.55 -0.85
CA PHE A 28 12.69 -16.31 -0.19
C PHE A 28 13.00 -16.32 1.30
N HIS A 29 12.69 -17.41 2.01
CA HIS A 29 13.02 -17.53 3.42
C HIS A 29 14.53 -17.51 3.69
N TYR A 30 15.33 -18.11 2.81
CA TYR A 30 16.78 -18.05 2.93
C TYR A 30 17.30 -16.62 2.76
N VAL A 31 16.82 -15.90 1.74
CA VAL A 31 17.19 -14.50 1.50
C VAL A 31 16.73 -13.59 2.65
N GLU A 32 15.49 -13.78 3.12
CA GLU A 32 14.92 -13.07 4.27
C GLU A 32 15.76 -13.29 5.53
N SER A 33 16.14 -14.55 5.81
CA SER A 33 17.02 -14.88 6.93
C SER A 33 18.39 -14.22 6.81
N LYS A 34 18.98 -14.19 5.61
CA LYS A 34 20.27 -13.53 5.37
C LYS A 34 20.19 -12.01 5.49
N ALA A 35 19.09 -11.41 5.05
CA ALA A 35 18.84 -9.98 5.23
C ALA A 35 18.67 -9.63 6.71
N ALA A 36 17.92 -10.44 7.47
CA ALA A 36 17.75 -10.27 8.91
C ALA A 36 19.09 -10.37 9.67
N GLU A 37 19.92 -11.36 9.35
CA GLU A 37 21.26 -11.52 9.96
C GLU A 37 22.17 -10.32 9.65
N ALA A 38 22.17 -9.84 8.39
CA ALA A 38 22.95 -8.67 8.00
C ALA A 38 22.47 -7.40 8.72
N GLN A 39 21.16 -7.24 8.89
CA GLN A 39 20.59 -6.10 9.59
C GLN A 39 20.90 -6.14 11.10
N GLU A 40 20.76 -7.29 11.75
CA GLU A 40 21.14 -7.47 13.16
C GLU A 40 22.62 -7.11 13.39
N SER A 41 23.50 -7.57 12.49
CA SER A 41 24.93 -7.24 12.55
C SER A 41 25.18 -5.73 12.43
N LEU A 42 24.45 -5.03 11.56
CA LEU A 42 24.59 -3.60 11.36
C LEU A 42 24.07 -2.80 12.55
N GLU A 43 22.92 -3.20 13.11
CA GLU A 43 22.35 -2.58 14.31
C GLU A 43 23.31 -2.72 15.50
N LYS A 44 23.93 -3.89 15.66
CA LYS A 44 24.94 -4.14 16.69
C LYS A 44 26.17 -3.26 16.51
N GLU A 45 26.74 -3.21 15.30
CA GLU A 45 27.91 -2.36 15.01
C GLU A 45 27.60 -0.87 15.26
N SER A 46 26.42 -0.42 14.84
CA SER A 46 25.98 0.96 15.08
C SER A 46 25.87 1.28 16.56
N LEU A 47 25.32 0.36 17.37
CA LEU A 47 25.20 0.54 18.81
C LEU A 47 26.57 0.63 19.50
N GLU A 48 27.50 -0.27 19.13
CA GLU A 48 28.87 -0.26 19.65
C GLU A 48 29.61 1.03 19.29
N LYS A 49 29.41 1.52 18.05
CA LYS A 49 30.00 2.79 17.60
C LYS A 49 29.49 3.97 18.41
N ILE A 50 28.17 4.06 18.62
CA ILE A 50 27.55 5.15 19.38
C ILE A 50 27.99 5.09 20.84
N GLU A 51 28.04 3.90 21.44
CA GLU A 51 28.57 3.73 22.80
C GLU A 51 30.03 4.20 22.91
N ALA A 52 30.86 3.87 21.92
CA ALA A 52 32.26 4.33 21.89
C ALA A 52 32.37 5.85 21.77
N GLU A 53 31.53 6.49 20.94
CA GLU A 53 31.45 7.95 20.81
C GLU A 53 31.00 8.60 22.12
N VAL A 54 29.91 8.12 22.73
CA VAL A 54 29.39 8.59 24.02
C VAL A 54 30.44 8.45 25.13
N ARG A 55 31.12 7.30 25.18
CA ARG A 55 32.19 7.06 26.17
C ARG A 55 33.37 7.99 25.97
N LEU A 56 33.75 8.27 24.73
CA LEU A 56 34.84 9.20 24.42
C LEU A 56 34.50 10.61 24.92
N GLU A 57 33.31 11.11 24.60
CA GLU A 57 32.85 12.44 25.02
C GLU A 57 32.74 12.57 26.54
N LEU A 58 32.16 11.59 27.22
CA LEU A 58 32.00 11.62 28.67
C LEU A 58 33.34 11.47 29.41
N SER A 59 34.32 10.77 28.82
CA SER A 59 35.64 10.56 29.42
C SER A 59 36.48 11.83 29.55
N GLU A 60 36.11 12.91 28.85
CA GLU A 60 36.72 14.23 29.03
C GLU A 60 36.46 14.81 30.43
N ARG A 61 35.37 14.40 31.08
CA ARG A 61 34.87 15.00 32.34
C ARG A 61 34.71 13.97 33.46
N LEU A 62 34.53 12.69 33.13
CA LEU A 62 34.24 11.60 34.05
C LEU A 62 35.27 10.49 33.90
N GLN A 63 35.50 9.72 34.98
CA GLN A 63 36.43 8.59 35.00
C GLN A 63 35.89 7.48 35.91
N GLY A 64 36.36 6.24 35.68
CA GLY A 64 35.99 5.08 36.48
C GLY A 64 34.48 4.82 36.49
N ASP A 65 33.96 4.37 37.63
CA ASP A 65 32.55 3.97 37.79
C ASP A 65 31.56 5.09 37.44
N ALA A 66 31.94 6.35 37.63
CA ALA A 66 31.09 7.50 37.28
C ALA A 66 30.95 7.67 35.75
N LEU A 67 32.01 7.34 34.99
CA LEU A 67 31.95 7.31 33.52
C LEU A 67 31.09 6.15 33.03
N ASP A 68 31.27 4.95 33.60
CA ASP A 68 30.49 3.78 33.21
C ASP A 68 28.99 3.96 33.47
N LEU A 69 28.63 4.55 34.62
CA LEU A 69 27.24 4.88 34.93
C LEU A 69 26.66 5.92 33.96
N ALA A 70 27.42 6.97 33.64
CA ALA A 70 26.97 8.01 32.72
C ALA A 70 26.78 7.47 31.30
N VAL A 71 27.71 6.64 30.80
CA VAL A 71 27.57 5.96 29.50
C VAL A 71 26.32 5.09 29.49
N SER A 72 26.08 4.30 30.55
CA SER A 72 24.89 3.45 30.64
C SER A 72 23.59 4.27 30.59
N ILE A 73 23.53 5.41 31.29
CA ILE A 73 22.35 6.27 31.32
C ILE A 73 22.09 6.89 29.94
N GLU A 74 23.13 7.44 29.29
CA GLU A 74 22.99 8.03 27.95
C GLU A 74 22.58 6.97 26.92
N MET A 75 23.14 5.76 26.98
CA MET A 75 22.76 4.66 26.08
C MET A 75 21.33 4.17 26.33
N GLU A 76 20.86 4.15 27.58
CA GLU A 76 19.46 3.86 27.90
C GLU A 76 18.53 4.94 27.33
N GLN A 77 18.91 6.21 27.45
CA GLN A 77 18.15 7.33 26.89
C GLN A 77 18.08 7.23 25.36
N PHE A 78 19.20 6.96 24.70
CA PHE A 78 19.26 6.77 23.25
C PHE A 78 18.34 5.61 22.82
N LYS A 79 18.47 4.42 23.43
CA LYS A 79 17.59 3.28 23.13
C LYS A 79 16.11 3.61 23.29
N LYS A 80 15.76 4.39 24.32
CA LYS A 80 14.38 4.82 24.56
C LYS A 80 13.88 5.76 23.45
N GLU A 81 14.68 6.73 23.03
CA GLU A 81 14.34 7.63 21.92
C GLU A 81 14.10 6.87 20.62
N TRP A 82 14.98 5.94 20.28
CA TRP A 82 14.81 5.08 19.10
C TRP A 82 13.57 4.19 19.19
N SER A 83 13.26 3.65 20.38
CA SER A 83 12.02 2.90 20.60
C SER A 83 10.79 3.78 20.32
N THR A 84 10.78 5.02 20.81
CA THR A 84 9.64 5.92 20.57
C THR A 84 9.50 6.31 19.10
N GLU A 85 10.61 6.55 18.40
CA GLU A 85 10.57 6.86 16.97
C GLU A 85 10.09 5.66 16.14
N LEU A 86 10.48 4.45 16.53
CA LEU A 86 10.01 3.21 15.90
C LEU A 86 8.52 2.98 16.11
N ASP A 87 8.01 3.16 17.33
CA ASP A 87 6.57 3.09 17.63
C ASP A 87 5.78 4.10 16.77
N ASP A 88 6.26 5.34 16.69
CA ASP A 88 5.66 6.38 15.86
C ASP A 88 5.69 6.02 14.36
N LEU A 89 6.74 5.35 13.90
CA LEU A 89 6.85 4.88 12.52
C LEU A 89 5.89 3.71 12.25
N GLU A 90 5.76 2.78 13.18
CA GLU A 90 4.79 1.67 13.09
C GLU A 90 3.36 2.22 12.94
N ILE A 91 2.98 3.17 13.80
CA ILE A 91 1.67 3.82 13.74
C ILE A 91 1.46 4.51 12.38
N ARG A 92 2.44 5.30 11.92
CA ARG A 92 2.38 5.97 10.62
C ARG A 92 2.27 4.97 9.47
N SER A 93 3.00 3.86 9.53
CA SER A 93 2.94 2.80 8.53
C SER A 93 1.57 2.13 8.48
N ALA A 94 0.95 1.87 9.64
CA ALA A 94 -0.37 1.26 9.75
C ALA A 94 -1.44 2.17 9.13
N VAL A 95 -1.38 3.47 9.43
CA VAL A 95 -2.27 4.49 8.84
C VAL A 95 -2.11 4.57 7.33
N LEU A 96 -0.86 4.59 6.83
CA LEU A 96 -0.59 4.62 5.39
C LEU A 96 -1.09 3.36 4.69
N LEU A 97 -0.92 2.18 5.30
CA LEU A 97 -1.40 0.91 4.77
C LEU A 97 -2.93 0.87 4.70
N GLU A 98 -3.61 1.39 5.71
CA GLU A 98 -5.07 1.50 5.72
C GLU A 98 -5.58 2.44 4.62
N GLY A 99 -4.93 3.60 4.44
CA GLY A 99 -5.21 4.51 3.33
C GLY A 99 -4.92 3.90 1.96
N ALA A 100 -3.85 3.10 1.82
CA ALA A 100 -3.51 2.42 0.57
C ALA A 100 -4.54 1.35 0.20
N LYS A 101 -5.14 0.66 1.18
CA LYS A 101 -6.23 -0.31 0.95
C LYS A 101 -7.48 0.36 0.38
N THR A 102 -7.79 1.59 0.78
CA THR A 102 -8.97 2.32 0.32
C THR A 102 -8.69 3.29 -0.84
N SER A 103 -7.44 3.40 -1.28
CA SER A 103 -7.02 4.28 -2.39
C SER A 103 -7.49 3.77 -3.75
N PHE A 104 -7.83 4.71 -4.65
CA PHE A 104 -8.24 4.43 -6.02
C PHE A 104 -7.17 3.62 -6.76
N GLY A 105 -7.55 2.48 -7.33
CA GLY A 105 -6.65 1.52 -7.97
C GLY A 105 -6.08 0.43 -7.05
N SER A 106 -6.42 0.45 -5.75
CA SER A 106 -6.15 -0.68 -4.86
C SER A 106 -6.95 -1.93 -5.28
N SER A 107 -6.54 -3.11 -4.79
CA SER A 107 -7.27 -4.36 -5.04
C SER A 107 -8.71 -4.31 -4.53
N ASN A 108 -9.01 -3.55 -3.47
CA ASN A 108 -10.39 -3.33 -3.02
C ASN A 108 -11.21 -2.58 -4.08
N TRP A 109 -10.63 -1.54 -4.69
CA TRP A 109 -11.27 -0.83 -5.79
C TRP A 109 -11.43 -1.69 -7.05
N ALA A 110 -10.51 -2.62 -7.32
CA ALA A 110 -10.61 -3.53 -8.47
C ALA A 110 -11.87 -4.43 -8.39
N SER A 111 -12.30 -4.82 -7.19
CA SER A 111 -13.50 -5.64 -6.97
C SER A 111 -14.80 -4.95 -7.35
N VAL A 112 -14.83 -3.61 -7.44
CA VAL A 112 -15.99 -2.86 -7.98
C VAL A 112 -16.29 -3.27 -9.41
N TYR A 113 -15.27 -3.54 -10.22
CA TYR A 113 -15.44 -3.96 -11.62
C TYR A 113 -15.91 -5.42 -11.75
N LEU A 114 -15.86 -6.20 -10.67
CA LEU A 114 -16.40 -7.56 -10.62
C LEU A 114 -17.86 -7.60 -10.18
N ALA A 115 -18.30 -6.61 -9.40
CA ALA A 115 -19.69 -6.46 -8.99
C ALA A 115 -20.52 -5.85 -10.12
N ASN A 116 -21.67 -6.45 -10.46
CA ASN A 116 -22.56 -5.91 -11.49
C ASN A 116 -23.44 -4.79 -10.95
N THR A 117 -23.51 -4.63 -9.62
CA THR A 117 -24.27 -3.57 -8.93
C THR A 117 -23.52 -3.02 -7.71
N PRO A 118 -23.75 -1.75 -7.32
CA PRO A 118 -23.18 -1.16 -6.11
C PRO A 118 -23.49 -1.94 -4.82
N GLN A 119 -24.66 -2.58 -4.77
CA GLN A 119 -25.10 -3.38 -3.61
C GLN A 119 -24.30 -4.69 -3.48
N GLU A 120 -23.93 -5.31 -4.61
CA GLU A 120 -23.06 -6.49 -4.63
C GLU A 120 -21.63 -6.14 -4.21
N ALA A 121 -21.13 -4.97 -4.63
CA ALA A 121 -19.85 -4.43 -4.18
C ALA A 121 -19.83 -4.22 -2.65
N ALA A 122 -20.90 -3.66 -2.07
CA ALA A 122 -21.03 -3.46 -0.63
C ALA A 122 -21.10 -4.78 0.17
N ALA A 123 -21.78 -5.81 -0.36
CA ALA A 123 -21.81 -7.15 0.24
C ALA A 123 -20.42 -7.84 0.28
N LEU A 124 -19.51 -7.43 -0.61
CA LEU A 124 -18.10 -7.84 -0.62
C LEU A 124 -17.20 -6.98 0.30
N GLY A 125 -17.80 -6.11 1.12
CA GLY A 125 -17.08 -5.30 2.11
C GLY A 125 -16.56 -3.95 1.57
N LEU A 126 -17.03 -3.52 0.39
CA LEU A 126 -16.64 -2.23 -0.19
C LEU A 126 -17.61 -1.14 0.31
N GLN A 127 -17.28 -0.48 1.43
CA GLN A 127 -18.00 0.70 1.89
C GLN A 127 -17.51 1.94 1.14
N PHE A 128 -18.29 2.42 0.17
CA PHE A 128 -18.04 3.71 -0.46
C PHE A 128 -18.84 4.82 0.22
N PRO A 129 -18.24 5.99 0.46
CA PRO A 129 -18.98 7.17 0.92
C PRO A 129 -20.12 7.50 -0.07
N GLY A 130 -21.37 7.55 0.42
CA GLY A 130 -22.56 7.87 -0.38
C GLY A 130 -23.30 6.67 -1.01
N VAL A 131 -22.87 5.42 -0.77
CA VAL A 131 -23.57 4.22 -1.29
C VAL A 131 -24.84 3.85 -0.52
N ASP A 132 -24.98 4.27 0.74
CA ASP A 132 -26.17 3.97 1.56
C ASP A 132 -27.38 4.86 1.22
N GLU A 133 -27.19 5.91 0.40
CA GLU A 133 -28.23 6.87 0.01
C GLU A 133 -28.59 6.72 -1.48
N VAL A 134 -29.07 5.54 -1.87
CA VAL A 134 -29.76 5.40 -3.17
C VAL A 134 -31.20 5.86 -2.98
N GLU A 135 -31.45 7.16 -3.13
CA GLU A 135 -32.82 7.63 -3.36
C GLU A 135 -33.31 7.09 -4.71
N GLU A 136 -34.50 6.49 -4.72
CA GLU A 136 -35.17 6.08 -5.94
C GLU A 136 -35.44 7.34 -6.79
N ILE A 137 -34.70 7.47 -7.91
CA ILE A 137 -34.99 8.49 -8.91
C ILE A 137 -36.39 8.23 -9.45
N ALA A 138 -37.35 9.07 -9.04
CA ALA A 138 -38.71 9.03 -9.54
C ALA A 138 -38.70 9.10 -11.08
N GLU A 139 -39.59 8.35 -11.73
CA GLU A 139 -39.90 8.55 -13.14
C GLU A 139 -40.29 10.02 -13.33
N VAL A 140 -39.45 10.77 -14.05
CA VAL A 140 -39.79 12.11 -14.50
C VAL A 140 -40.89 11.93 -15.55
N ASP A 141 -42.14 12.21 -15.17
CA ASP A 141 -43.26 12.40 -16.10
C ASP A 141 -43.13 13.75 -16.82
N GLY A 142 -41.97 13.95 -17.45
CA GLY A 142 -41.64 15.07 -18.29
C GLY A 142 -41.81 14.66 -19.74
N ALA A 143 -42.45 15.50 -20.54
CA ALA A 143 -42.58 15.30 -21.98
C ALA A 143 -41.23 14.88 -22.57
N VAL A 144 -41.16 13.63 -23.04
CA VAL A 144 -39.97 13.01 -23.64
C VAL A 144 -39.48 13.81 -24.87
N ASP A 145 -40.30 14.72 -25.37
CA ASP A 145 -40.05 15.59 -26.52
C ASP A 145 -38.95 16.63 -26.26
N ASP A 146 -38.62 16.97 -25.00
CA ASP A 146 -37.56 17.94 -24.67
C ASP A 146 -36.23 17.28 -24.22
N ILE A 147 -36.17 15.95 -24.15
CA ILE A 147 -34.89 15.24 -24.01
C ILE A 147 -34.25 15.26 -25.39
N LYS A 148 -33.32 16.20 -25.63
CA LYS A 148 -32.40 16.09 -26.76
C LYS A 148 -31.73 14.73 -26.67
N CYS A 149 -32.08 13.83 -27.60
CA CYS A 149 -31.35 12.61 -27.86
C CYS A 149 -29.85 12.95 -27.87
N VAL A 150 -29.02 12.08 -27.30
CA VAL A 150 -27.55 12.23 -27.15
C VAL A 150 -26.82 12.59 -28.46
N ASP A 151 -27.50 12.47 -29.60
CA ASP A 151 -27.04 12.91 -30.92
C ASP A 151 -26.87 14.45 -31.07
N GLU A 152 -27.46 15.28 -30.21
CA GLU A 152 -27.38 16.77 -30.28
C GLU A 152 -26.71 17.44 -29.06
N ILE A 153 -25.66 16.84 -28.48
CA ILE A 153 -24.75 17.61 -27.63
C ILE A 153 -23.87 18.47 -28.53
N GLU A 154 -24.20 19.76 -28.67
CA GLU A 154 -23.35 20.75 -29.35
C GLU A 154 -22.02 20.90 -28.59
N LEU A 155 -21.01 20.15 -29.01
CA LEU A 155 -19.63 20.32 -28.55
C LEU A 155 -19.09 21.67 -29.03
N SER A 156 -18.40 22.40 -28.14
CA SER A 156 -17.71 23.63 -28.54
C SER A 156 -16.66 23.36 -29.63
N GLU A 157 -16.34 24.35 -30.45
CA GLU A 157 -15.29 24.21 -31.48
C GLU A 157 -13.96 23.71 -30.89
N GLU A 158 -13.67 24.11 -29.65
CA GLU A 158 -12.48 23.69 -28.92
C GLU A 158 -12.51 22.21 -28.52
N GLN A 159 -13.67 21.71 -28.11
CA GLN A 159 -13.87 20.29 -27.80
C GLN A 159 -13.83 19.44 -29.07
N ARG A 160 -14.47 19.89 -30.16
CA ARG A 160 -14.41 19.21 -31.47
C ARG A 160 -12.98 19.08 -31.98
N ARG A 161 -12.12 20.08 -31.74
CA ARG A 161 -10.70 20.01 -32.13
C ARG A 161 -9.92 18.94 -31.34
N LYS A 162 -10.25 18.69 -30.08
CA LYS A 162 -9.56 17.69 -29.25
C LYS A 162 -9.88 16.25 -29.62
N TYR A 163 -11.09 15.97 -30.10
CA TYR A 163 -11.55 14.61 -30.39
C TYR A 163 -11.50 14.23 -31.87
N ARG A 164 -11.06 15.15 -32.74
CA ARG A 164 -10.79 14.85 -34.14
C ARG A 164 -9.42 14.16 -34.23
N LYS A 165 -9.41 12.83 -34.39
CA LYS A 165 -8.24 12.10 -34.87
C LYS A 165 -7.84 12.59 -36.26
#